data_AF-A0A6N7PE94-F1
#
_entry.id   AF-A0A6N7PE94-F1
#
_cell.length_a   1.000
_cell.length_b   1.000
_cell.length_c   1.000
_cell.angle_alpha   90.00
_cell.angle_beta   90.00
_cell.angle_gamma   90.00
#
_symmetry.space_group_name_H-M   'P 1'
#
loop_
_entity.id
_entity.type
_entity.pdbx_description
1 polymer ?
#
loop_
_entity_poly.entity_id
_entity_poly.type
_entity_poly.pdbx_seq_one_letter_code
_entity_poly.pdbx_strand_id
1 'polypeptide(L)'
;MKKHIIYLLLCSFLFAACKKKEDVSKPILGLEGDTWPKGPIDEWLYNTFTKPYNIQVKYRWDASELALDKRLVPPYEDKIQPLMEVVRKAWIDVYSKEAGEPFIRKFCPKQYVLVGSPEYNTNGTITLGQAEGGIKVTLFRVNEFSNTDRDITKRVLKTIHHEFAHILHQNIMYPPEFKLITPSVYTSSWNQLSDDAARLLGCITPYASSAVDEDFVEMVAVMLTEGKANYEAIVNTIPNPAAIASIRAKENIVVTYFKQVYNINFDSLQNSTQVALNSFAPFKFRHIIGPGKIYSSININPARLTGLSADFNTRWAAAKTGLAAVGAANRVLDSMKLVVTGEQTIVATFMYRNQAGVNFTASFTYTMNPDANGVTMLTLTTKDGNASVVEPGLVSITTNYLAAFPFKLDYYTGYPKTGTPEQYAGLLNQTTPAAYMIGLLGK
;
A
#
# COMPACT_ATOMS: atom_id res chain seq x y z
N MET A 1 -17.09 19.66 -79.08
CA MET A 1 -15.80 20.03 -78.45
C MET A 1 -15.84 19.63 -76.98
N LYS A 2 -15.33 18.43 -76.66
CA LYS A 2 -13.99 18.24 -76.09
C LYS A 2 -13.80 18.59 -74.59
N LYS A 3 -14.87 18.88 -73.82
CA LYS A 3 -14.72 19.17 -72.37
C LYS A 3 -15.28 18.15 -71.38
N HIS A 4 -16.05 17.14 -71.80
CA HIS A 4 -16.61 16.15 -70.86
C HIS A 4 -15.96 14.76 -70.92
N ILE A 5 -15.13 14.49 -71.93
CA ILE A 5 -14.39 13.21 -72.04
C ILE A 5 -13.08 13.25 -71.22
N ILE A 6 -12.63 14.46 -70.80
CA ILE A 6 -11.42 14.63 -69.99
C ILE A 6 -11.68 14.38 -68.49
N TYR A 7 -12.92 14.55 -68.02
CA TYR A 7 -13.27 14.29 -66.61
C TYR A 7 -13.54 12.81 -66.32
N LEU A 8 -13.90 12.00 -67.33
CA LEU A 8 -14.10 10.56 -67.15
C LEU A 8 -12.77 9.77 -67.14
N LEU A 9 -11.70 10.33 -67.72
CA LEU A 9 -10.36 9.72 -67.71
C LEU A 9 -9.53 10.08 -66.47
N LEU A 10 -9.98 11.06 -65.67
CA LEU A 10 -9.27 11.53 -64.46
C LEU A 10 -9.79 10.89 -63.16
N CYS A 11 -10.92 10.18 -63.20
CA CYS A 11 -11.45 9.43 -62.04
C CYS A 11 -10.92 8.00 -61.92
N SER A 12 -10.21 7.48 -62.92
CA SER A 12 -9.68 6.12 -62.93
C SER A 12 -8.32 5.94 -62.24
N PHE A 13 -7.73 7.00 -61.66
CA PHE A 13 -6.42 6.95 -61.01
C PHE A 13 -6.44 6.92 -59.46
N LEU A 14 -7.61 6.84 -58.82
CA LEU A 14 -7.72 6.88 -57.35
C LEU A 14 -7.82 5.50 -56.65
N PHE A 15 -7.66 4.38 -57.36
CA PHE A 15 -7.67 3.04 -56.77
C PHE A 15 -6.29 2.40 -56.60
N ALA A 16 -5.23 3.20 -56.49
CA ALA A 16 -3.98 2.73 -55.90
C ALA A 16 -4.11 2.66 -54.37
N ALA A 17 -5.09 1.88 -53.89
CA ALA A 17 -5.05 1.39 -52.53
C ALA A 17 -3.80 0.51 -52.43
N CYS A 18 -2.80 0.95 -51.66
CA CYS A 18 -1.77 0.08 -51.15
C CYS A 18 -2.47 -1.06 -50.40
N LYS A 19 -2.76 -2.18 -51.08
CA LYS A 19 -2.85 -3.46 -50.43
C LYS A 19 -1.46 -3.71 -49.86
N LYS A 20 -1.24 -3.31 -48.61
CA LYS A 20 -0.28 -4.03 -47.77
C LYS A 20 -0.79 -5.46 -47.79
N LYS A 21 -0.25 -6.29 -48.67
CA LYS A 21 -0.36 -7.74 -48.53
C LYS A 21 0.27 -8.00 -47.17
N GLU A 22 -0.56 -8.31 -46.18
CA GLU A 22 -0.06 -8.93 -44.97
C GLU A 22 0.66 -10.19 -45.43
N ASP A 23 1.94 -10.20 -45.15
CA ASP A 23 2.81 -11.29 -45.51
C ASP A 23 2.50 -12.47 -44.59
N VAL A 24 1.53 -13.28 -45.00
CA VAL A 24 1.11 -14.52 -44.32
C VAL A 24 2.20 -15.61 -44.30
N SER A 25 3.37 -15.35 -44.89
CA SER A 25 4.55 -16.20 -44.73
C SER A 25 5.39 -15.88 -43.51
N LYS A 26 5.11 -14.77 -42.80
CA LYS A 26 5.77 -14.48 -41.53
C LYS A 26 5.22 -15.42 -40.46
N PRO A 27 6.08 -16.16 -39.74
CA PRO A 27 5.65 -17.00 -38.63
C PRO A 27 4.89 -16.13 -37.63
N ILE A 28 3.76 -16.65 -37.14
CA ILE A 28 2.96 -15.96 -36.14
C ILE A 28 3.72 -16.05 -34.82
N LEU A 29 4.33 -14.92 -34.41
CA LEU A 29 5.06 -14.80 -33.15
C LEU A 29 4.19 -15.33 -31.99
N GLY A 30 4.71 -16.31 -31.26
CA GLY A 30 4.06 -16.93 -30.10
C GLY A 30 3.17 -18.14 -30.41
N LEU A 31 3.15 -18.67 -31.64
CA LEU A 31 2.44 -19.92 -31.99
C LEU A 31 3.35 -21.04 -32.55
N GLU A 32 4.59 -20.74 -32.95
CA GLU A 32 5.47 -21.71 -33.66
C GLU A 32 6.75 -22.12 -32.88
N GLY A 33 6.72 -22.09 -31.55
CA GLY A 33 7.88 -22.55 -30.75
C GLY A 33 9.14 -21.71 -30.98
N ASP A 34 8.96 -20.38 -31.02
CA ASP A 34 10.00 -19.41 -31.33
C ASP A 34 11.26 -19.61 -30.47
N THR A 35 12.41 -19.76 -31.14
CA THR A 35 13.71 -19.82 -30.46
C THR A 35 14.34 -18.44 -30.39
N TRP A 36 14.62 -17.98 -29.18
CA TRP A 36 15.23 -16.67 -28.94
C TRP A 36 16.68 -16.84 -28.46
N PRO A 37 17.63 -15.99 -28.90
CA PRO A 37 18.96 -15.98 -28.32
C PRO A 37 18.88 -15.61 -26.84
N LYS A 38 19.58 -16.38 -26.00
CA LYS A 38 19.60 -16.13 -24.56
C LYS A 38 20.31 -14.81 -24.26
N GLY A 39 19.63 -13.93 -23.55
CA GLY A 39 20.18 -12.67 -23.05
C GLY A 39 20.58 -12.75 -21.57
N PRO A 40 21.19 -11.67 -21.03
CA PRO A 40 21.60 -11.61 -19.63
C PRO A 40 20.46 -11.88 -18.64
N ILE A 41 19.24 -11.46 -18.96
CA ILE A 41 18.08 -11.70 -18.10
C ILE A 41 17.68 -13.17 -18.05
N ASP A 42 17.83 -13.92 -19.14
CA ASP A 42 17.53 -15.36 -19.16
C ASP A 42 18.51 -16.13 -18.27
N GLU A 43 19.79 -15.76 -18.30
CA GLU A 43 20.81 -16.36 -17.45
C GLU A 43 20.57 -16.04 -15.97
N TRP A 44 20.18 -14.79 -15.67
CA TRP A 44 19.81 -14.40 -14.32
C TRP A 44 18.59 -15.18 -13.82
N LEU A 45 17.51 -15.24 -14.61
CA LEU A 45 16.32 -16.01 -14.25
C LEU A 45 16.64 -17.50 -14.05
N TYR A 46 17.46 -18.09 -14.91
CA TYR A 46 17.88 -19.48 -14.77
C TYR A 46 18.65 -19.72 -13.46
N ASN A 47 19.64 -18.89 -13.16
CA ASN A 47 20.48 -19.05 -11.97
C ASN A 47 19.74 -18.73 -10.67
N THR A 48 18.79 -17.78 -10.71
CA THR A 48 18.06 -17.30 -9.52
C THR A 48 16.80 -18.12 -9.22
N PHE A 49 16.12 -18.66 -10.24
CA PHE A 49 14.84 -19.36 -10.08
C PHE A 49 14.86 -20.81 -10.56
N THR A 50 15.29 -21.04 -11.80
CA THR A 50 15.18 -22.38 -12.41
C THR A 50 16.12 -23.38 -11.75
N LYS A 51 17.40 -23.07 -11.66
CA LYS A 51 18.42 -23.95 -11.07
C LYS A 51 18.16 -24.27 -9.58
N PRO A 52 17.86 -23.30 -8.69
CA PRO A 52 17.67 -23.58 -7.27
C PRO A 52 16.29 -24.13 -6.90
N TYR A 53 15.23 -23.80 -7.64
CA TYR A 53 13.84 -24.08 -7.23
C TYR A 53 13.00 -24.80 -8.29
N ASN A 54 13.53 -25.02 -9.49
CA ASN A 54 12.78 -25.55 -10.64
C ASN A 54 11.57 -24.68 -11.01
N ILE A 55 11.77 -23.36 -10.96
CA ILE A 55 10.77 -22.36 -11.34
C ILE A 55 11.16 -21.80 -12.71
N GLN A 56 10.28 -21.95 -13.70
CA GLN A 56 10.41 -21.32 -15.01
C GLN A 56 9.73 -19.95 -14.99
N VAL A 57 10.43 -18.91 -15.45
CA VAL A 57 9.84 -17.56 -15.60
C VAL A 57 9.71 -17.25 -17.09
N LYS A 58 8.47 -17.24 -17.60
CA LYS A 58 8.15 -16.91 -18.98
C LYS A 58 7.71 -15.45 -19.06
N TYR A 59 8.51 -14.65 -19.76
CA TYR A 59 8.20 -13.24 -20.05
C TYR A 59 8.11 -12.94 -21.54
N ARG A 60 8.69 -13.82 -22.38
CA ARG A 60 8.54 -13.74 -23.83
C ARG A 60 7.12 -14.11 -24.21
N TRP A 61 6.60 -13.41 -25.21
CA TRP A 61 5.24 -13.58 -25.66
C TRP A 61 5.00 -15.00 -26.16
N ASP A 62 4.00 -15.65 -25.58
CA ASP A 62 3.53 -16.98 -25.95
C ASP A 62 2.01 -16.99 -25.79
N ALA A 63 1.29 -16.98 -26.91
CA ALA A 63 -0.15 -16.86 -26.90
C ALA A 63 -0.82 -18.14 -26.38
N SER A 64 -0.13 -19.28 -26.43
CA SER A 64 -0.67 -20.58 -25.98
C SER A 64 -0.84 -20.66 -24.47
N GLU A 65 -0.12 -19.82 -23.72
CA GLU A 65 -0.14 -19.79 -22.26
C GLU A 65 -1.25 -18.88 -21.69
N LEU A 66 -1.93 -18.13 -22.56
CA LEU A 66 -2.83 -17.04 -22.20
C LEU A 66 -4.22 -17.22 -22.80
N ALA A 67 -5.20 -16.54 -22.22
CA ALA A 67 -6.57 -16.56 -22.72
C ALA A 67 -6.65 -15.88 -24.11
N LEU A 68 -6.95 -16.69 -25.13
CA LEU A 68 -6.96 -16.25 -26.54
C LEU A 68 -8.07 -15.25 -26.87
N ASP A 69 -9.09 -15.14 -26.02
CA ASP A 69 -10.18 -14.16 -26.14
C ASP A 69 -9.84 -12.79 -25.54
N LYS A 70 -8.64 -12.64 -24.93
CA LYS A 70 -8.21 -11.42 -24.24
C LYS A 70 -7.21 -10.62 -25.05
N ARG A 71 -7.27 -9.29 -24.90
CA ARG A 71 -6.30 -8.34 -25.47
C ARG A 71 -5.18 -8.10 -24.48
N LEU A 72 -4.15 -8.93 -24.54
CA LEU A 72 -2.99 -8.86 -23.66
C LEU A 72 -1.76 -8.34 -24.41
N VAL A 73 -0.81 -7.74 -23.70
CA VAL A 73 0.46 -7.24 -24.27
C VAL A 73 1.67 -7.84 -23.55
N PRO A 74 2.81 -8.01 -24.24
CA PRO A 74 4.03 -8.49 -23.59
C PRO A 74 4.55 -7.51 -22.54
N PRO A 75 5.25 -8.02 -21.50
CA PRO A 75 5.89 -7.18 -20.51
C PRO A 75 7.10 -6.43 -21.09
N TYR A 76 7.39 -5.23 -20.59
CA TYR A 76 8.64 -4.53 -20.85
C TYR A 76 9.79 -5.22 -20.13
N GLU A 77 10.91 -5.44 -20.83
CA GLU A 77 12.02 -6.25 -20.31
C GLU A 77 12.67 -5.63 -19.06
N ASP A 78 12.74 -4.30 -19.01
CA ASP A 78 13.28 -3.53 -17.88
C ASP A 78 12.46 -3.68 -16.59
N LYS A 79 11.23 -4.20 -16.67
CA LYS A 79 10.36 -4.45 -15.51
C LYS A 79 10.51 -5.85 -14.93
N ILE A 80 11.04 -6.80 -15.70
CA ILE A 80 11.08 -8.21 -15.32
C ILE A 80 12.01 -8.44 -14.13
N GLN A 81 13.27 -7.99 -14.22
CA GLN A 81 14.23 -8.23 -13.14
C GLN A 81 13.80 -7.54 -11.84
N PRO A 82 13.38 -6.25 -11.81
CA PRO A 82 12.88 -5.63 -10.58
C PRO A 82 11.68 -6.37 -9.96
N LEU A 83 10.73 -6.83 -10.78
CA LEU A 83 9.57 -7.59 -10.32
C LEU A 83 10.02 -8.91 -9.68
N MET A 84 10.85 -9.67 -10.39
CA MET A 84 11.30 -10.97 -9.93
C MET A 84 12.25 -10.86 -8.74
N GLU A 85 13.01 -9.78 -8.59
CA GLU A 85 13.79 -9.52 -7.37
C GLU A 85 12.89 -9.41 -6.13
N VAL A 86 11.71 -8.79 -6.25
CA VAL A 86 10.71 -8.77 -5.18
C VAL A 86 10.20 -10.18 -4.89
N VAL A 87 9.86 -10.98 -5.91
CA VAL A 87 9.47 -12.39 -5.74
C VAL A 87 10.56 -13.19 -5.02
N ARG A 88 11.84 -12.97 -5.38
CA ARG A 88 12.97 -13.66 -4.77
C ARG A 88 13.17 -13.28 -3.31
N LYS A 89 13.23 -11.98 -3.01
CA LYS A 89 13.64 -11.48 -1.68
C LYS A 89 12.48 -11.37 -0.68
N ALA A 90 11.29 -10.99 -1.14
CA ALA A 90 10.14 -10.74 -0.28
C ALA A 90 9.16 -11.93 -0.19
N TRP A 91 9.35 -12.97 -1.00
CA TRP A 91 8.61 -14.23 -0.87
C TRP A 91 9.54 -15.43 -0.68
N ILE A 92 10.40 -15.79 -1.66
CA ILE A 92 11.23 -17.01 -1.57
C ILE A 92 12.18 -16.98 -0.36
N ASP A 93 12.96 -15.91 -0.19
CA ASP A 93 13.91 -15.80 0.93
C ASP A 93 13.20 -15.79 2.29
N VAL A 94 12.05 -15.12 2.37
CA VAL A 94 11.26 -15.05 3.59
C VAL A 94 10.82 -16.46 4.00
N TYR A 95 10.14 -17.21 3.12
CA TYR A 95 9.72 -18.57 3.46
C TYR A 95 10.90 -19.54 3.63
N SER A 96 11.99 -19.36 2.88
CA SER A 96 13.20 -20.18 3.06
C SER A 96 13.83 -19.95 4.43
N LYS A 97 13.79 -18.72 4.96
CA LYS A 97 14.23 -18.39 6.31
C LYS A 97 13.32 -19.00 7.38
N GLU A 98 12.01 -18.93 7.20
CA GLU A 98 11.04 -19.37 8.23
C GLU A 98 10.78 -20.89 8.22
N ALA A 99 10.92 -21.55 7.07
CA ALA A 99 10.56 -22.97 6.89
C ALA A 99 11.67 -23.83 6.26
N GLY A 100 12.80 -23.23 5.87
CA GLY A 100 13.90 -23.89 5.19
C GLY A 100 13.74 -23.98 3.66
N GLU A 101 14.84 -24.06 2.93
CA GLU A 101 14.80 -24.20 1.46
C GLU A 101 14.03 -25.42 0.94
N PRO A 102 14.04 -26.61 1.59
CA PRO A 102 13.25 -27.75 1.13
C PRO A 102 11.74 -27.47 1.09
N PHE A 103 11.23 -26.64 2.00
CA PHE A 103 9.83 -26.24 2.02
C PHE A 103 9.45 -25.48 0.74
N ILE A 104 10.24 -24.46 0.38
CA ILE A 104 9.99 -23.71 -0.85
C ILE A 104 10.16 -24.59 -2.09
N ARG A 105 11.21 -25.40 -2.18
CA ARG A 105 11.39 -26.31 -3.33
C ARG A 105 10.19 -27.24 -3.55
N LYS A 106 9.57 -27.69 -2.45
CA LYS A 106 8.40 -28.57 -2.48
C LYS A 106 7.15 -27.83 -2.97
N PHE A 107 6.84 -26.67 -2.39
CA PHE A 107 5.54 -26.02 -2.58
C PHE A 107 5.53 -24.83 -3.54
N CYS A 108 6.68 -24.34 -4.02
CA CYS A 108 6.67 -23.24 -4.99
C CYS A 108 5.95 -23.63 -6.30
N PRO A 109 5.25 -22.68 -6.95
CA PRO A 109 4.81 -22.83 -8.33
C PRO A 109 5.99 -23.18 -9.23
N LYS A 110 5.75 -23.99 -10.25
CA LYS A 110 6.78 -24.39 -11.23
C LYS A 110 6.94 -23.39 -12.36
N GLN A 111 5.98 -22.48 -12.52
CA GLN A 111 6.00 -21.51 -13.60
C GLN A 111 5.43 -20.16 -13.18
N TYR A 112 6.10 -19.09 -13.59
CA TYR A 112 5.55 -17.74 -13.62
C TYR A 112 5.36 -17.32 -15.08
N VAL A 113 4.18 -16.80 -15.42
CA VAL A 113 3.91 -16.15 -16.71
C VAL A 113 3.71 -14.66 -16.49
N LEU A 114 4.53 -13.84 -17.14
CA LEU A 114 4.53 -12.38 -16.94
C LEU A 114 3.81 -11.68 -18.10
N VAL A 115 2.82 -10.85 -17.77
CA VAL A 115 1.97 -10.16 -18.75
C VAL A 115 1.98 -8.65 -18.49
N GLY A 116 2.23 -7.86 -19.55
CA GLY A 116 2.41 -6.42 -19.45
C GLY A 116 1.14 -5.65 -19.06
N SER A 117 -0.02 -6.08 -19.55
CA SER A 117 -1.32 -5.44 -19.34
C SER A 117 -2.15 -6.11 -18.23
N PRO A 118 -3.21 -5.44 -17.74
CA PRO A 118 -4.29 -6.11 -17.01
C PRO A 118 -5.05 -7.07 -17.92
N GLU A 119 -5.67 -8.10 -17.32
CA GLU A 119 -6.69 -8.91 -17.97
C GLU A 119 -8.07 -8.51 -17.43
N TYR A 120 -8.99 -8.16 -18.33
CA TYR A 120 -10.36 -7.77 -17.97
C TYR A 120 -11.32 -8.95 -18.10
N ASN A 121 -12.05 -9.21 -17.03
CA ASN A 121 -13.14 -10.18 -16.99
C ASN A 121 -14.44 -9.58 -17.52
N THR A 122 -15.37 -10.45 -17.92
CA THR A 122 -16.68 -10.04 -18.46
C THR A 122 -17.54 -9.28 -17.45
N ASN A 123 -17.30 -9.48 -16.15
CA ASN A 123 -17.92 -8.77 -15.05
C ASN A 123 -17.20 -7.45 -14.67
N GLY A 124 -16.21 -7.02 -15.46
CA GLY A 124 -15.46 -5.78 -15.26
C GLY A 124 -14.35 -5.86 -14.21
N THR A 125 -14.13 -7.02 -13.57
CA THR A 125 -12.99 -7.19 -12.64
C THR A 125 -11.69 -7.39 -13.43
N ILE A 126 -10.56 -7.16 -12.75
CA ILE A 126 -9.23 -7.37 -13.31
C ILE A 126 -8.62 -8.62 -12.66
N THR A 127 -8.17 -9.58 -13.46
CA THR A 127 -7.36 -10.69 -12.96
C THR A 127 -5.98 -10.14 -12.60
N LEU A 128 -5.62 -10.21 -11.30
CA LEU A 128 -4.33 -9.72 -10.80
C LEU A 128 -3.27 -10.83 -10.80
N GLY A 129 -3.72 -12.07 -10.67
CA GLY A 129 -3.01 -13.29 -10.97
C GLY A 129 -3.97 -14.47 -10.98
N GLN A 130 -3.49 -15.62 -11.43
CA GLN A 130 -4.25 -16.86 -11.44
C GLN A 130 -3.29 -18.02 -11.26
N ALA A 131 -3.61 -18.97 -10.38
CA ALA A 131 -2.94 -20.26 -10.31
C ALA A 131 -3.71 -21.37 -11.04
N GLU A 132 -3.06 -22.03 -11.99
CA GLU A 132 -3.60 -23.26 -12.60
C GLU A 132 -3.02 -24.47 -11.87
N GLY A 133 -3.84 -25.10 -11.02
CA GLY A 133 -3.48 -26.31 -10.27
C GLY A 133 -2.28 -26.16 -9.33
N GLY A 134 -1.96 -24.93 -8.91
CA GLY A 134 -0.80 -24.64 -8.07
C GLY A 134 0.56 -24.74 -8.79
N ILE A 135 0.57 -24.96 -10.10
CA ILE A 135 1.79 -25.17 -10.90
C ILE A 135 2.22 -23.88 -11.59
N LYS A 136 1.27 -23.12 -12.15
CA LYS A 136 1.52 -21.91 -12.93
C LYS A 136 0.89 -20.71 -12.24
N VAL A 137 1.64 -19.63 -12.03
CA VAL A 137 1.14 -18.33 -11.56
C VAL A 137 1.32 -17.28 -12.65
N THR A 138 0.22 -16.66 -13.08
CA THR A 138 0.29 -15.54 -14.03
C THR A 138 0.32 -14.21 -13.26
N LEU A 139 1.25 -13.31 -13.59
CA LEU A 139 1.33 -11.96 -13.03
C LEU A 139 1.00 -10.93 -14.10
N PHE A 140 -0.09 -10.17 -13.88
CA PHE A 140 -0.55 -9.13 -14.79
C PHE A 140 -0.08 -7.73 -14.37
N ARG A 141 -0.18 -6.76 -15.31
CA ARG A 141 0.23 -5.36 -15.13
C ARG A 141 1.72 -5.18 -14.83
N VAL A 142 2.57 -6.01 -15.45
CA VAL A 142 4.03 -5.94 -15.26
C VAL A 142 4.60 -4.60 -15.77
N ASN A 143 3.98 -3.99 -16.80
CA ASN A 143 4.45 -2.72 -17.35
C ASN A 143 4.30 -1.55 -16.38
N GLU A 144 3.39 -1.69 -15.42
CA GLU A 144 3.11 -0.69 -14.39
C GLU A 144 3.94 -0.92 -13.12
N PHE A 145 4.77 -1.96 -13.09
CA PHE A 145 5.51 -2.33 -11.89
C PHE A 145 6.58 -1.28 -11.53
N SER A 146 6.62 -0.93 -10.24
CA SER A 146 7.66 -0.13 -9.61
C SER A 146 7.93 -0.67 -8.22
N ASN A 147 9.17 -1.11 -7.97
CA ASN A 147 9.59 -1.65 -6.67
C ASN A 147 9.72 -0.56 -5.58
N THR A 148 9.71 0.72 -5.95
CA THR A 148 9.67 1.85 -5.01
C THR A 148 8.25 2.30 -4.65
N ASP A 149 7.26 1.86 -5.43
CA ASP A 149 5.85 2.11 -5.14
C ASP A 149 5.32 1.00 -4.22
N ARG A 150 4.95 1.39 -3.00
CA ARG A 150 4.51 0.43 -1.99
C ARG A 150 3.21 -0.24 -2.36
N ASP A 151 2.23 0.49 -2.88
CA ASP A 151 0.92 -0.09 -3.17
C ASP A 151 1.01 -1.08 -4.33
N ILE A 152 1.82 -0.77 -5.34
CA ILE A 152 2.09 -1.67 -6.46
C ILE A 152 2.86 -2.92 -5.99
N THR A 153 3.92 -2.74 -5.20
CA THR A 153 4.73 -3.86 -4.67
C THR A 153 3.92 -4.74 -3.73
N LYS A 154 3.12 -4.13 -2.84
CA LYS A 154 2.21 -4.83 -1.92
C LYS A 154 1.17 -5.62 -2.68
N ARG A 155 0.57 -5.06 -3.75
CA ARG A 155 -0.39 -5.78 -4.60
C ARG A 155 0.21 -7.05 -5.20
N VAL A 156 1.41 -6.96 -5.79
CA VAL A 156 2.09 -8.12 -6.36
C VAL A 156 2.33 -9.19 -5.28
N LEU A 157 2.87 -8.80 -4.13
CA LEU A 157 3.11 -9.73 -3.03
C LEU A 157 1.82 -10.35 -2.52
N LYS A 158 0.73 -9.57 -2.42
CA LYS A 158 -0.58 -10.07 -1.98
C LYS A 158 -1.05 -11.18 -2.91
N THR A 159 -0.95 -10.99 -4.22
CA THR A 159 -1.26 -12.02 -5.22
C THR A 159 -0.39 -13.26 -5.03
N ILE A 160 0.93 -13.11 -4.87
CA ILE A 160 1.83 -14.27 -4.70
C ILE A 160 1.52 -15.04 -3.40
N HIS A 161 1.31 -14.35 -2.29
CA HIS A 161 0.96 -14.98 -1.02
C HIS A 161 -0.42 -15.65 -1.07
N HIS A 162 -1.38 -15.06 -1.78
CA HIS A 162 -2.71 -15.61 -2.00
C HIS A 162 -2.62 -16.94 -2.77
N GLU A 163 -1.97 -16.95 -3.94
CA GLU A 163 -1.79 -18.17 -4.73
C GLU A 163 -0.95 -19.23 -3.99
N PHE A 164 0.07 -18.81 -3.25
CA PHE A 164 0.87 -19.74 -2.46
C PHE A 164 0.06 -20.37 -1.32
N ALA A 165 -0.82 -19.59 -0.67
CA ALA A 165 -1.72 -20.12 0.35
C ALA A 165 -2.72 -21.13 -0.25
N HIS A 166 -3.17 -20.95 -1.51
CA HIS A 166 -3.91 -21.97 -2.24
C HIS A 166 -3.12 -23.26 -2.37
N ILE A 167 -1.85 -23.18 -2.81
CA ILE A 167 -1.00 -24.37 -2.95
C ILE A 167 -0.85 -25.10 -1.62
N LEU A 168 -0.66 -24.36 -0.51
CA LEU A 168 -0.54 -24.95 0.81
C LEU A 168 -1.82 -25.71 1.20
N HIS A 169 -2.99 -25.06 1.19
CA HIS A 169 -4.21 -25.74 1.64
C HIS A 169 -4.67 -26.87 0.72
N GLN A 170 -4.36 -26.80 -0.58
CA GLN A 170 -4.62 -27.89 -1.51
C GLN A 170 -3.72 -29.12 -1.25
N ASN A 171 -2.52 -28.91 -0.68
CA ASN A 171 -1.66 -30.01 -0.26
C ASN A 171 -2.05 -30.59 1.10
N ILE A 172 -2.39 -29.73 2.06
CA ILE A 172 -2.90 -30.15 3.38
C ILE A 172 -4.01 -29.18 3.80
N MET A 173 -5.25 -29.65 3.80
CA MET A 173 -6.44 -28.82 4.03
C MET A 173 -6.40 -28.13 5.40
N TYR A 174 -6.84 -26.88 5.45
CA TYR A 174 -7.04 -26.15 6.71
C TYR A 174 -8.23 -26.75 7.51
N PRO A 175 -8.34 -26.48 8.82
CA PRO A 175 -9.38 -27.08 9.66
C PRO A 175 -10.81 -26.73 9.17
N PRO A 176 -11.74 -27.71 9.10
CA PRO A 176 -13.09 -27.50 8.58
C PRO A 176 -13.90 -26.46 9.36
N GLU A 177 -13.52 -26.18 10.61
CA GLU A 177 -14.10 -25.16 11.48
C GLU A 177 -14.06 -23.76 10.84
N PHE A 178 -13.07 -23.47 9.99
CA PHE A 178 -13.01 -22.20 9.27
C PHE A 178 -14.27 -21.94 8.45
N LYS A 179 -14.83 -22.99 7.84
CA LYS A 179 -16.02 -22.92 6.99
C LYS A 179 -17.28 -22.54 7.77
N LEU A 180 -17.26 -22.72 9.09
CA LEU A 180 -18.39 -22.48 9.98
C LEU A 180 -18.43 -21.05 10.55
N ILE A 181 -17.39 -20.24 10.35
CA ILE A 181 -17.30 -18.90 10.96
C ILE A 181 -18.26 -17.90 10.30
N THR A 182 -18.32 -17.89 8.97
CA THR A 182 -19.19 -16.99 8.18
C THR A 182 -19.84 -17.72 7.00
N PRO A 183 -20.65 -18.76 7.21
CA PRO A 183 -21.15 -19.61 6.11
C PRO A 183 -22.12 -18.90 5.16
N SER A 184 -22.81 -17.84 5.62
CA SER A 184 -23.87 -17.16 4.87
C SER A 184 -23.42 -15.94 4.07
N VAL A 185 -22.14 -15.58 4.12
CA VAL A 185 -21.64 -14.31 3.54
C VAL A 185 -21.09 -14.45 2.14
N TYR A 186 -20.91 -15.69 1.65
CA TYR A 186 -20.31 -15.94 0.35
C TYR A 186 -21.27 -15.65 -0.79
N THR A 187 -20.79 -14.91 -1.80
CA THR A 187 -21.60 -14.40 -2.90
C THR A 187 -20.83 -14.29 -4.20
N SER A 188 -21.51 -14.54 -5.32
CA SER A 188 -20.97 -14.28 -6.67
C SER A 188 -20.86 -12.79 -7.00
N SER A 189 -21.53 -11.92 -6.23
CA SER A 189 -21.52 -10.45 -6.41
C SER A 189 -20.53 -9.74 -5.49
N TRP A 190 -19.49 -10.45 -5.05
CA TRP A 190 -18.44 -9.94 -4.15
C TRP A 190 -17.78 -8.66 -4.67
N ASN A 191 -17.69 -8.51 -5.99
CA ASN A 191 -17.07 -7.37 -6.67
C ASN A 191 -17.88 -6.07 -6.56
N GLN A 192 -19.10 -6.13 -6.02
CA GLN A 192 -19.94 -4.95 -5.75
C GLN A 192 -19.80 -4.45 -4.30
N LEU A 193 -19.09 -5.19 -3.44
CA LEU A 193 -18.86 -4.81 -2.06
C LEU A 193 -17.65 -3.87 -1.94
N SER A 194 -17.77 -2.85 -1.09
CA SER A 194 -16.61 -2.12 -0.60
C SER A 194 -15.88 -2.92 0.46
N ASP A 195 -14.62 -2.57 0.71
CA ASP A 195 -13.83 -3.12 1.82
C ASP A 195 -14.57 -3.05 3.16
N ASP A 196 -15.18 -1.91 3.48
CA ASP A 196 -15.91 -1.71 4.73
C ASP A 196 -17.18 -2.59 4.79
N ALA A 197 -17.90 -2.74 3.67
CA ALA A 197 -19.07 -3.60 3.61
C ALA A 197 -18.69 -5.08 3.80
N ALA A 198 -17.60 -5.55 3.17
CA ALA A 198 -17.11 -6.91 3.34
C ALA A 198 -16.65 -7.17 4.79
N ARG A 199 -15.95 -6.21 5.39
CA ARG A 199 -15.50 -6.28 6.79
C ARG A 199 -16.65 -6.33 7.77
N LEU A 200 -17.77 -5.66 7.50
CA LEU A 200 -18.99 -5.76 8.31
C LEU A 200 -19.64 -7.15 8.26
N LEU A 201 -19.39 -7.92 7.20
CA LEU A 201 -19.80 -9.32 7.05
C LEU A 201 -18.79 -10.29 7.67
N GLY A 202 -17.66 -9.82 8.18
CA GLY A 202 -16.60 -10.67 8.73
C GLY A 202 -15.62 -11.22 7.69
N CYS A 203 -15.59 -10.66 6.47
CA CYS A 203 -14.59 -10.95 5.44
C CYS A 203 -13.55 -9.81 5.37
N ILE A 204 -12.26 -10.11 5.32
CA ILE A 204 -11.22 -9.06 5.42
C ILE A 204 -11.14 -8.17 4.16
N THR A 205 -11.51 -8.72 3.00
CA THR A 205 -11.63 -8.05 1.70
C THR A 205 -12.96 -8.43 1.03
N PRO A 206 -13.42 -7.67 0.01
CA PRO A 206 -14.54 -8.08 -0.83
C PRO A 206 -14.31 -9.45 -1.45
N TYR A 207 -13.11 -9.73 -1.97
CA TYR A 207 -12.81 -11.00 -2.64
C TYR A 207 -12.86 -12.21 -1.69
N ALA A 208 -12.56 -12.02 -0.40
CA ALA A 208 -12.75 -13.05 0.63
C ALA A 208 -14.22 -13.51 0.74
N SER A 209 -15.19 -12.69 0.33
CA SER A 209 -16.61 -13.09 0.27
C SER A 209 -16.99 -13.86 -1.00
N SER A 210 -16.06 -14.17 -1.89
CA SER A 210 -16.37 -14.92 -3.12
C SER A 210 -16.58 -16.41 -2.85
N ALA A 211 -15.74 -17.01 -2.01
CA ALA A 211 -15.85 -18.39 -1.55
C ALA A 211 -15.02 -18.61 -0.27
N VAL A 212 -15.29 -19.72 0.42
CA VAL A 212 -14.62 -20.05 1.70
C VAL A 212 -13.12 -20.25 1.58
N ASP A 213 -12.65 -20.86 0.50
CA ASP A 213 -11.23 -21.08 0.27
C ASP A 213 -10.52 -19.75 -0.04
N GLU A 214 -11.19 -18.85 -0.75
CA GLU A 214 -10.73 -17.48 -1.05
C GLU A 214 -10.64 -16.64 0.22
N ASP A 215 -11.60 -16.79 1.14
CA ASP A 215 -11.57 -16.14 2.45
C ASP A 215 -10.33 -16.55 3.26
N PHE A 216 -10.06 -17.85 3.31
CA PHE A 216 -8.88 -18.39 4.00
C PHE A 216 -7.58 -17.82 3.44
N VAL A 217 -7.40 -17.85 2.12
CA VAL A 217 -6.14 -17.38 1.51
C VAL A 217 -6.02 -15.86 1.53
N GLU A 218 -7.13 -15.12 1.47
CA GLU A 218 -7.14 -13.66 1.62
C GLU A 218 -6.73 -13.25 3.03
N MET A 219 -7.17 -13.97 4.06
CA MET A 219 -6.67 -13.75 5.43
C MET A 219 -5.16 -13.88 5.49
N VAL A 220 -4.58 -14.95 4.92
CA VAL A 220 -3.13 -15.15 4.86
C VAL A 220 -2.45 -13.99 4.13
N ALA A 221 -2.90 -13.68 2.92
CA ALA A 221 -2.27 -12.69 2.06
C ALA A 221 -2.33 -11.28 2.68
N VAL A 222 -3.49 -10.87 3.22
CA VAL A 222 -3.68 -9.56 3.85
C VAL A 222 -2.86 -9.45 5.12
N MET A 223 -2.89 -10.46 6.00
CA MET A 223 -2.09 -10.41 7.23
C MET A 223 -0.60 -10.25 6.90
N LEU A 224 -0.06 -11.03 5.96
CA LEU A 224 1.36 -10.94 5.59
C LEU A 224 1.75 -9.60 4.96
N THR A 225 0.92 -9.08 4.05
CA THR A 225 1.25 -7.89 3.26
C THR A 225 0.91 -6.56 3.92
N GLU A 226 -0.11 -6.50 4.78
CA GLU A 226 -0.36 -5.33 5.63
C GLU A 226 0.60 -5.28 6.82
N GLY A 227 0.98 -6.44 7.36
CA GLY A 227 1.75 -6.55 8.60
C GLY A 227 0.89 -6.33 9.83
N LYS A 228 1.42 -6.70 11.01
CA LYS A 228 0.65 -6.73 12.26
C LYS A 228 -0.04 -5.40 12.56
N ALA A 229 0.72 -4.30 12.60
CA ALA A 229 0.19 -3.00 12.99
C ALA A 229 -0.94 -2.49 12.06
N ASN A 230 -0.79 -2.63 10.75
CA ASN A 230 -1.82 -2.17 9.80
C ASN A 230 -3.02 -3.11 9.78
N TYR A 231 -2.80 -4.42 9.87
CA TYR A 231 -3.90 -5.38 9.98
C TYR A 231 -4.73 -5.14 11.25
N GLU A 232 -4.07 -4.96 12.40
CA GLU A 232 -4.73 -4.57 13.66
C GLU A 232 -5.54 -3.28 13.49
N ALA A 233 -4.98 -2.28 12.80
CA ALA A 233 -5.68 -1.04 12.56
C ALA A 233 -6.91 -1.19 11.66
N ILE A 234 -6.83 -2.04 10.63
CA ILE A 234 -7.99 -2.41 9.80
C ILE A 234 -9.06 -3.02 10.70
N VAL A 235 -8.73 -4.04 11.50
CA VAL A 235 -9.71 -4.71 12.35
C VAL A 235 -10.32 -3.76 13.40
N ASN A 236 -9.50 -2.90 14.01
CA ASN A 236 -9.94 -1.92 15.01
C ASN A 236 -10.78 -0.77 14.41
N THR A 237 -10.88 -0.64 13.09
CA THR A 237 -11.79 0.32 12.44
C THR A 237 -13.17 -0.24 12.20
N ILE A 238 -13.38 -1.56 12.33
CA ILE A 238 -14.67 -2.20 12.07
C ILE A 238 -15.64 -1.85 13.22
N PRO A 239 -16.81 -1.25 12.94
CA PRO A 239 -17.72 -0.82 13.99
C PRO A 239 -18.57 -1.96 14.57
N ASN A 240 -18.58 -3.15 13.93
CA ASN A 240 -19.38 -4.30 14.34
C ASN A 240 -18.53 -5.32 15.15
N PRO A 241 -18.79 -5.49 16.46
CA PRO A 241 -18.05 -6.44 17.30
C PRO A 241 -18.16 -7.90 16.87
N ALA A 242 -19.32 -8.32 16.32
CA ALA A 242 -19.49 -9.68 15.84
C ALA A 242 -18.60 -9.96 14.62
N ALA A 243 -18.50 -8.99 13.72
CA ALA A 243 -17.62 -9.09 12.55
C ALA A 243 -16.14 -9.12 12.95
N ILE A 244 -15.74 -8.32 13.95
CA ILE A 244 -14.41 -8.41 14.57
C ILE A 244 -14.17 -9.83 15.10
N ALA A 245 -15.11 -10.38 15.88
CA ALA A 245 -14.97 -11.72 16.45
C ALA A 245 -14.82 -12.80 15.36
N SER A 246 -15.57 -12.71 14.26
CA SER A 246 -15.42 -13.61 13.11
C SER A 246 -14.04 -13.50 12.46
N ILE A 247 -13.54 -12.28 12.19
CA ILE A 247 -12.21 -12.08 11.60
C ILE A 247 -11.10 -12.59 12.54
N ARG A 248 -11.23 -12.37 13.85
CA ARG A 248 -10.27 -12.90 14.84
C ARG A 248 -10.29 -14.42 14.94
N ALA A 249 -11.46 -15.04 14.83
CA ALA A 249 -11.57 -16.49 14.77
C ALA A 249 -10.85 -17.06 13.53
N LYS A 250 -11.03 -16.43 12.37
CA LYS A 250 -10.34 -16.80 11.12
C LYS A 250 -8.83 -16.65 11.23
N GLU A 251 -8.37 -15.51 11.75
CA GLU A 251 -6.96 -15.24 12.04
C GLU A 251 -6.34 -16.32 12.93
N ASN A 252 -7.01 -16.68 14.03
CA ASN A 252 -6.50 -17.71 14.93
C ASN A 252 -6.35 -19.07 14.23
N ILE A 253 -7.30 -19.44 13.35
CA ILE A 253 -7.18 -20.67 12.55
C ILE A 253 -6.00 -20.57 11.59
N VAL A 254 -5.80 -19.45 10.89
CA VAL A 254 -4.66 -19.25 9.99
C VAL A 254 -3.33 -19.41 10.76
N VAL A 255 -3.16 -18.70 11.86
CA VAL A 255 -1.93 -18.76 12.67
C VAL A 255 -1.69 -20.18 13.20
N THR A 256 -2.73 -20.83 13.70
CA THR A 256 -2.65 -22.20 14.23
C THR A 256 -2.32 -23.20 13.12
N TYR A 257 -2.95 -23.09 11.95
CA TYR A 257 -2.71 -23.95 10.80
C TYR A 257 -1.26 -23.87 10.33
N PHE A 258 -0.72 -22.67 10.11
CA PHE A 258 0.69 -22.51 9.70
C PHE A 258 1.65 -23.12 10.72
N LYS A 259 1.35 -22.97 12.02
CA LYS A 259 2.18 -23.52 13.08
C LYS A 259 2.10 -25.03 13.18
N GLN A 260 0.91 -25.61 13.13
CA GLN A 260 0.71 -27.05 13.34
C GLN A 260 1.04 -27.87 12.10
N VAL A 261 0.70 -27.37 10.90
CA VAL A 261 0.82 -28.12 9.65
C VAL A 261 2.19 -27.94 9.01
N TYR A 262 2.75 -26.73 9.06
CA TYR A 262 4.02 -26.42 8.40
C TYR A 262 5.14 -26.02 9.35
N ASN A 263 4.89 -26.01 10.66
CA ASN A 263 5.84 -25.55 11.68
C ASN A 263 6.33 -24.11 11.47
N ILE A 264 5.53 -23.27 10.81
CA ILE A 264 5.86 -21.87 10.55
C ILE A 264 5.26 -21.00 11.66
N ASN A 265 6.08 -20.15 12.27
CA ASN A 265 5.57 -19.09 13.14
C ASN A 265 5.03 -17.94 12.28
N PHE A 266 3.71 -17.76 12.26
CA PHE A 266 3.06 -16.77 11.40
C PHE A 266 3.45 -15.33 11.73
N ASP A 267 3.61 -14.97 13.01
CA ASP A 267 4.07 -13.63 13.42
C ASP A 267 5.49 -13.35 12.90
N SER A 268 6.38 -14.35 12.95
CA SER A 268 7.74 -14.25 12.41
C SER A 268 7.73 -14.10 10.89
N LEU A 269 6.91 -14.92 10.20
CA LEU A 269 6.72 -14.84 8.75
C LEU A 269 6.18 -13.47 8.32
N GLN A 270 5.18 -12.95 9.03
CA GLN A 270 4.62 -11.63 8.79
C GLN A 270 5.67 -10.53 8.97
N ASN A 271 6.46 -10.58 10.05
CA ASN A 271 7.52 -9.61 10.29
C ASN A 271 8.61 -9.66 9.22
N SER A 272 9.10 -10.86 8.86
CA SER A 272 10.08 -11.05 7.79
C SER A 272 9.56 -10.54 6.44
N THR A 273 8.27 -10.75 6.14
CA THR A 273 7.62 -10.22 4.93
C THR A 273 7.61 -8.69 4.93
N GLN A 274 7.25 -8.06 6.06
CA GLN A 274 7.25 -6.61 6.18
C GLN A 274 8.64 -6.00 6.09
N VAL A 275 9.65 -6.62 6.70
CA VAL A 275 11.05 -6.18 6.58
C VAL A 275 11.48 -6.20 5.10
N ALA A 276 11.18 -7.28 4.38
CA ALA A 276 11.52 -7.38 2.97
C ALA A 276 10.76 -6.35 2.13
N LEU A 277 9.45 -6.19 2.31
CA LEU A 277 8.65 -5.18 1.61
C LEU A 277 9.18 -3.77 1.87
N ASN A 278 9.52 -3.44 3.12
CA ASN A 278 10.09 -2.14 3.49
C ASN A 278 11.47 -1.89 2.89
N SER A 279 12.24 -2.93 2.56
CA SER A 279 13.54 -2.78 1.91
C SER A 279 13.45 -2.32 0.44
N PHE A 280 12.31 -2.59 -0.21
CA PHE A 280 12.02 -2.12 -1.57
C PHE A 280 11.20 -0.83 -1.55
N ALA A 281 10.09 -0.85 -0.81
CA ALA A 281 9.13 0.23 -0.72
C ALA A 281 8.81 0.56 0.75
N PRO A 282 9.65 1.41 1.39
CA PRO A 282 9.50 1.76 2.80
C PRO A 282 8.09 2.24 3.15
N PHE A 283 7.57 1.78 4.29
CA PHE A 283 6.31 2.28 4.83
C PHE A 283 6.41 3.77 5.15
N LYS A 284 5.74 4.62 4.37
CA LYS A 284 5.67 6.06 4.65
C LYS A 284 4.60 6.32 5.71
N PHE A 285 4.93 7.08 6.76
CA PHE A 285 3.99 7.49 7.81
C PHE A 285 2.71 8.13 7.27
N ARG A 286 2.77 8.75 6.09
CA ARG A 286 1.61 9.28 5.39
C ARG A 286 0.55 8.23 5.01
N HIS A 287 0.84 6.93 5.03
CA HIS A 287 -0.18 5.89 4.79
C HIS A 287 -1.12 5.70 5.99
N ILE A 288 -0.72 6.09 7.19
CA ILE A 288 -1.51 5.88 8.42
C ILE A 288 -2.14 7.15 8.97
N ILE A 289 -1.68 8.32 8.53
CA ILE A 289 -2.21 9.60 8.97
C ILE A 289 -2.88 10.37 7.82
N GLY A 290 -4.12 10.81 8.03
CA GLY A 290 -4.92 11.58 7.08
C GLY A 290 -6.40 11.19 7.06
N PRO A 291 -7.20 11.80 6.16
CA PRO A 291 -8.63 11.52 6.08
C PRO A 291 -8.90 10.04 5.78
N GLY A 292 -9.74 9.39 6.59
CA GLY A 292 -10.09 7.97 6.43
C GLY A 292 -8.96 6.98 6.78
N LYS A 293 -7.86 7.44 7.38
CA LYS A 293 -6.72 6.60 7.79
C LYS A 293 -6.78 6.27 9.29
N ILE A 294 -5.82 5.47 9.75
CA ILE A 294 -5.71 5.00 11.15
C ILE A 294 -5.77 6.16 12.13
N TYR A 295 -5.06 7.24 11.81
CA TYR A 295 -4.97 8.46 12.58
C TYR A 295 -5.34 9.66 11.69
N SER A 296 -5.91 10.69 12.27
CA SER A 296 -6.11 11.97 11.58
C SER A 296 -5.27 13.08 12.21
N SER A 297 -4.79 12.87 13.44
CA SER A 297 -4.17 13.92 14.23
C SER A 297 -2.99 13.49 15.09
N ILE A 298 -2.16 14.46 15.44
CA ILE A 298 -1.11 14.37 16.45
C ILE A 298 -1.45 15.37 17.54
N ASN A 299 -1.72 14.86 18.75
CA ASN A 299 -2.17 15.64 19.90
C ASN A 299 -0.98 15.98 20.79
N ILE A 300 -0.74 17.29 20.95
CA ILE A 300 0.43 17.83 21.63
C ILE A 300 -0.05 18.62 22.86
N ASN A 301 0.09 18.01 24.04
CA ASN A 301 -0.15 18.68 25.31
C ASN A 301 1.16 18.74 26.11
N PRO A 302 1.89 19.87 26.08
CA PRO A 302 3.19 19.95 26.74
C PRO A 302 3.15 19.82 28.26
N ALA A 303 1.99 19.96 28.90
CA ALA A 303 1.83 19.72 30.34
C ALA A 303 1.69 18.21 30.67
N ARG A 304 1.33 17.38 29.69
CA ARG A 304 1.09 15.94 29.87
C ARG A 304 2.06 15.05 29.11
N LEU A 305 2.77 15.62 28.14
CA LEU A 305 3.77 14.91 27.33
C LEU A 305 5.16 15.08 27.91
N THR A 306 5.91 13.99 27.89
CA THR A 306 7.36 13.99 28.14
C THR A 306 8.12 13.79 26.82
N GLY A 307 9.35 14.30 26.73
CA GLY A 307 10.20 14.14 25.55
C GLY A 307 9.99 15.12 24.38
N LEU A 308 9.28 16.23 24.57
CA LEU A 308 9.32 17.36 23.64
C LEU A 308 10.73 17.97 23.59
N SER A 309 11.17 18.46 22.43
CA SER A 309 12.48 19.11 22.34
C SER A 309 12.59 20.37 23.19
N ALA A 310 13.80 20.70 23.62
CA ALA A 310 14.08 21.94 24.37
C ALA A 310 13.72 23.20 23.55
N ASP A 311 13.96 23.17 22.23
CA ASP A 311 13.57 24.24 21.31
C ASP A 311 12.05 24.43 21.28
N PHE A 312 11.28 23.35 21.09
CA PHE A 312 9.82 23.42 21.10
C PHE A 312 9.28 23.91 22.45
N ASN A 313 9.80 23.41 23.57
CA ASN A 313 9.36 23.85 24.90
C ASN A 313 9.63 25.35 25.14
N THR A 314 10.76 25.87 24.65
CA THR A 314 11.07 27.30 24.73
C THR A 314 10.07 28.13 23.91
N ARG A 315 9.75 27.68 22.69
CA ARG A 315 8.78 28.33 21.81
C ARG A 315 7.36 28.25 22.35
N TRP A 316 7.00 27.14 23.00
CA TRP A 316 5.73 26.96 23.69
C TRP A 316 5.58 27.91 24.88
N ALA A 317 6.64 28.08 25.67
CA ALA A 317 6.67 29.08 26.74
C ALA A 317 6.47 30.50 26.21
N ALA A 318 7.16 30.86 25.13
CA ALA A 318 6.98 32.14 24.46
C ALA A 318 5.54 32.32 23.93
N ALA A 319 4.94 31.27 23.35
CA ALA A 319 3.56 31.31 22.86
C ALA A 319 2.54 31.50 24.00
N LYS A 320 2.76 30.88 25.17
CA LYS A 320 1.92 31.10 26.36
C LYS A 320 1.94 32.57 26.79
N THR A 321 3.12 33.15 26.92
CA THR A 321 3.28 34.56 27.31
C THR A 321 2.70 35.50 26.25
N GLY A 322 2.98 35.23 24.97
CA GLY A 322 2.45 36.02 23.86
C GLY A 322 0.93 35.99 23.81
N LEU A 323 0.33 34.80 23.88
CA LEU A 323 -1.13 34.63 23.84
C LEU A 323 -1.83 35.35 25.01
N ALA A 324 -1.26 35.29 26.21
CA ALA A 324 -1.81 35.97 27.38
C ALA A 324 -1.87 37.49 27.20
N ALA A 325 -0.89 38.07 26.50
CA ALA A 325 -0.79 39.50 26.24
C ALA A 325 -1.73 40.01 25.12
N VAL A 326 -2.22 39.13 24.24
CA VAL A 326 -3.08 39.54 23.11
C VAL A 326 -4.33 40.25 23.65
N GLY A 327 -4.50 41.52 23.31
CA GLY A 327 -5.67 42.32 23.70
C GLY A 327 -5.93 42.38 25.21
N ALA A 328 -4.89 42.23 26.05
CA ALA A 328 -4.98 42.23 27.51
C ALA A 328 -6.00 41.24 28.11
N ALA A 329 -6.29 40.14 27.40
CA ALA A 329 -7.36 39.22 27.75
C ALA A 329 -6.92 38.03 28.65
N ASN A 330 -5.65 37.99 29.08
CA ASN A 330 -5.09 36.97 29.98
C ASN A 330 -5.44 35.53 29.58
N ARG A 331 -5.34 35.23 28.29
CA ARG A 331 -5.65 33.91 27.74
C ARG A 331 -4.61 32.87 28.18
N VAL A 332 -5.04 31.63 28.32
CA VAL A 332 -4.20 30.50 28.73
C VAL A 332 -4.12 29.50 27.59
N LEU A 333 -2.91 29.23 27.08
CA LEU A 333 -2.69 28.19 26.06
C LEU A 333 -2.57 26.82 26.73
N ASP A 334 -3.46 25.90 26.38
CA ASP A 334 -3.55 24.59 27.03
C ASP A 334 -2.86 23.48 26.24
N SER A 335 -3.11 23.40 24.93
CA SER A 335 -2.56 22.34 24.05
C SER A 335 -2.70 22.70 22.57
N MET A 336 -2.08 21.91 21.70
CA MET A 336 -2.28 22.01 20.26
C MET A 336 -2.46 20.62 19.65
N LYS A 337 -3.00 20.56 18.44
CA LYS A 337 -3.01 19.36 17.61
C LYS A 337 -2.65 19.71 16.18
N LEU A 338 -2.02 18.78 15.50
CA LEU A 338 -1.85 18.81 14.05
C LEU A 338 -2.86 17.84 13.45
N VAL A 339 -3.66 18.30 12.49
CA VAL A 339 -4.67 17.47 11.82
C VAL A 339 -4.35 17.40 10.34
N VAL A 340 -4.13 16.21 9.80
CA VAL A 340 -3.93 16.01 8.36
C VAL A 340 -5.30 15.89 7.71
N THR A 341 -5.76 16.97 7.07
CA THR A 341 -7.11 17.08 6.51
C THR A 341 -7.18 16.79 5.01
N GLY A 342 -6.04 16.61 4.36
CA GLY A 342 -5.93 16.22 2.96
C GLY A 342 -4.52 15.74 2.64
N GLU A 343 -4.26 15.34 1.40
CA GLU A 343 -2.93 14.86 1.02
C GLU A 343 -1.85 15.93 1.25
N GLN A 344 -2.12 17.17 0.89
CA GLN A 344 -1.15 18.26 0.98
C GLN A 344 -1.56 19.31 2.01
N THR A 345 -2.47 18.97 2.94
CA THR A 345 -3.04 19.94 3.88
C THR A 345 -2.90 19.45 5.32
N ILE A 346 -2.32 20.30 6.17
CA ILE A 346 -2.23 20.09 7.62
C ILE A 346 -2.75 21.32 8.35
N VAL A 347 -3.56 21.10 9.39
CA VAL A 347 -4.16 22.17 10.20
C VAL A 347 -3.55 22.10 11.60
N ALA A 348 -2.87 23.16 12.02
CA ALA A 348 -2.45 23.34 13.40
C ALA A 348 -3.59 24.02 14.17
N THR A 349 -4.22 23.29 15.09
CA THR A 349 -5.27 23.82 15.97
C THR A 349 -4.71 24.03 17.37
N PHE A 350 -4.81 25.25 17.88
CA PHE A 350 -4.43 25.60 19.25
C PHE A 350 -5.69 25.66 20.13
N MET A 351 -5.67 24.94 21.25
CA MET A 351 -6.71 24.96 22.26
C MET A 351 -6.28 25.87 23.40
N TYR A 352 -7.10 26.88 23.71
CA TYR A 352 -6.81 27.87 24.73
C TYR A 352 -8.09 28.30 25.45
N ARG A 353 -7.93 28.92 26.62
CA ARG A 353 -9.03 29.50 27.40
C ARG A 353 -8.90 31.00 27.54
N ASN A 354 -10.03 31.67 27.68
CA ASN A 354 -10.05 33.06 28.17
C ASN A 354 -9.89 33.10 29.70
N GLN A 355 -9.82 34.31 30.27
CA GLN A 355 -9.71 34.51 31.72
C GLN A 355 -10.88 33.89 32.51
N ALA A 356 -12.07 33.80 31.92
CA ALA A 356 -13.25 33.16 32.53
C ALA A 356 -13.23 31.62 32.43
N GLY A 357 -12.18 31.03 31.85
CA GLY A 357 -12.05 29.58 31.69
C GLY A 357 -12.83 28.97 30.51
N VAL A 358 -13.43 29.79 29.65
CA VAL A 358 -14.16 29.33 28.47
C VAL A 358 -13.17 28.85 27.41
N ASN A 359 -13.40 27.66 26.86
CA ASN A 359 -12.56 27.03 25.85
C ASN A 359 -12.77 27.65 24.46
N PHE A 360 -11.67 27.88 23.75
CA PHE A 360 -11.63 28.34 22.37
C PHE A 360 -10.63 27.52 21.57
N THR A 361 -10.77 27.58 20.25
CA THR A 361 -9.82 27.00 19.31
C THR A 361 -9.41 28.05 18.29
N ALA A 362 -8.14 28.01 17.88
CA ALA A 362 -7.59 28.83 16.80
C ALA A 362 -6.88 27.91 15.80
N SER A 363 -7.34 27.91 14.55
CA SER A 363 -6.86 27.01 13.50
C SER A 363 -6.07 27.74 12.42
N PHE A 364 -4.87 27.22 12.14
CA PHE A 364 -3.98 27.67 11.08
C PHE A 364 -3.82 26.54 10.05
N THR A 365 -4.21 26.78 8.82
CA THR A 365 -4.12 25.81 7.72
C THR A 365 -2.83 26.01 6.96
N TYR A 366 -2.05 24.96 6.80
CA TYR A 366 -0.82 24.95 6.03
C TYR A 366 -0.92 23.97 4.86
N THR A 367 -0.30 24.34 3.76
CA THR A 367 0.03 23.39 2.69
C THR A 367 1.38 22.73 2.95
N MET A 368 1.49 21.47 2.55
CA MET A 368 2.71 20.67 2.60
C MET A 368 2.90 19.93 1.28
N ASN A 369 4.07 20.07 0.67
CA ASN A 369 4.49 19.34 -0.53
C ASN A 369 5.73 18.51 -0.18
N PRO A 370 5.59 17.27 0.29
CA PRO A 370 6.73 16.44 0.66
C PRO A 370 7.53 15.98 -0.54
N ASP A 371 8.86 16.00 -0.43
CA ASP A 371 9.75 15.42 -1.42
C ASP A 371 9.73 13.87 -1.37
N ALA A 372 10.58 13.22 -2.18
CA ALA A 372 10.68 11.76 -2.23
C ALA A 372 11.00 11.12 -0.86
N ASN A 373 11.70 11.86 0.01
CA ASN A 373 12.09 11.46 1.36
C ASN A 373 11.04 11.82 2.43
N GLY A 374 9.94 12.47 2.03
CA GLY A 374 8.87 12.90 2.93
C GLY A 374 9.15 14.20 3.68
N VAL A 375 10.14 14.98 3.24
CA VAL A 375 10.52 16.26 3.83
C VAL A 375 9.76 17.40 3.18
N THR A 376 9.24 18.34 3.97
CA THR A 376 8.42 19.45 3.46
C THR A 376 8.53 20.73 4.28
N MET A 377 8.34 21.88 3.63
CA MET A 377 8.09 23.16 4.28
C MET A 377 6.58 23.34 4.47
N LEU A 378 6.15 23.79 5.65
CA LEU A 378 4.75 24.17 5.85
C LEU A 378 4.54 25.61 5.42
N THR A 379 3.62 25.83 4.48
CA THR A 379 3.28 27.19 4.02
C THR A 379 1.90 27.56 4.53
N LEU A 380 1.80 28.61 5.35
CA LEU A 380 0.51 29.08 5.85
C LEU A 380 -0.37 29.55 4.68
N THR A 381 -1.62 29.09 4.66
CA THR A 381 -2.58 29.42 3.60
C THR A 381 -3.76 30.20 4.12
N THR A 382 -4.44 29.67 5.14
CA THR A 382 -5.62 30.30 5.75
C THR A 382 -5.57 30.22 7.26
N LYS A 383 -6.32 31.10 7.91
CA LYS A 383 -6.53 31.12 9.35
C LYS A 383 -8.01 31.36 9.63
N ASP A 384 -8.55 30.72 10.67
CA ASP A 384 -9.92 31.00 11.11
C ASP A 384 -10.01 32.37 11.82
N GLY A 385 -11.23 32.75 12.22
CA GLY A 385 -11.47 34.04 12.88
C GLY A 385 -10.70 34.18 14.20
N ASN A 386 -10.68 33.13 15.03
CA ASN A 386 -9.96 33.15 16.30
C ASN A 386 -8.45 33.22 16.10
N ALA A 387 -7.91 32.42 15.17
CA ALA A 387 -6.51 32.43 14.77
C ALA A 387 -6.08 33.82 14.30
N SER A 388 -6.92 34.51 13.52
CA SER A 388 -6.66 35.90 13.11
C SER A 388 -6.49 36.86 14.28
N VAL A 389 -7.23 36.65 15.38
CA VAL A 389 -7.11 37.47 16.59
C VAL A 389 -5.87 37.12 17.39
N VAL A 390 -5.59 35.82 17.58
CA VAL A 390 -4.55 35.36 18.51
C VAL A 390 -3.17 35.15 17.91
N GLU A 391 -3.05 35.18 16.59
CA GLU A 391 -1.79 34.99 15.85
C GLU A 391 -0.61 35.80 16.39
N PRO A 392 -0.73 37.10 16.73
CA PRO A 392 0.41 37.86 17.27
C PRO A 392 1.03 37.23 18.53
N GLY A 393 0.23 36.51 19.33
CA GLY A 393 0.68 35.79 20.52
C GLY A 393 1.25 34.40 20.26
N LEU A 394 1.07 33.84 19.05
CA LEU A 394 1.45 32.47 18.68
C LEU A 394 2.61 32.40 17.67
N VAL A 395 3.15 33.54 17.25
CA VAL A 395 4.23 33.64 16.22
C VAL A 395 5.46 32.79 16.53
N SER A 396 5.78 32.52 17.80
CA SER A 396 6.91 31.67 18.18
C SER A 396 6.78 30.22 17.70
N ILE A 397 5.54 29.75 17.50
CA ILE A 397 5.22 28.43 16.96
C ILE A 397 4.78 28.53 15.49
N THR A 398 3.86 29.42 15.15
CA THR A 398 3.28 29.46 13.78
C THR A 398 4.32 29.88 12.74
N THR A 399 4.84 31.10 12.86
CA THR A 399 5.77 31.67 11.89
C THR A 399 7.20 31.22 12.13
N ASN A 400 7.66 31.28 13.39
CA ASN A 400 9.08 31.09 13.71
C ASN A 400 9.48 29.62 13.83
N TYR A 401 8.53 28.67 13.75
CA TYR A 401 8.79 27.24 13.85
C TYR A 401 8.13 26.47 12.70
N LEU A 402 6.81 26.38 12.65
CA LEU A 402 6.10 25.59 11.64
C LEU A 402 6.41 26.05 10.22
N ALA A 403 6.40 27.36 9.97
CA ALA A 403 6.69 27.93 8.65
C ALA A 403 8.18 28.21 8.39
N ALA A 404 9.07 27.96 9.36
CA ALA A 404 10.47 28.37 9.29
C ALA A 404 11.44 27.24 8.94
N PHE A 405 11.03 25.97 9.08
CA PHE A 405 11.92 24.82 8.94
C PHE A 405 11.34 23.72 8.06
N PRO A 406 12.21 22.95 7.38
CA PRO A 406 11.79 21.74 6.69
C PRO A 406 11.59 20.63 7.73
N PHE A 407 10.42 20.01 7.68
CA PHE A 407 10.05 18.93 8.58
C PHE A 407 9.77 17.64 7.82
N LYS A 408 10.08 16.52 8.47
CA LYS A 408 9.51 15.22 8.13
C LYS A 408 8.41 14.90 9.14
N LEU A 409 7.20 14.63 8.65
CA LEU A 409 6.10 14.12 9.46
C LEU A 409 6.27 12.60 9.59
N ASP A 410 6.68 12.13 10.77
CA ASP A 410 7.05 10.72 10.98
C ASP A 410 6.89 10.29 12.45
N TYR A 411 7.05 8.99 12.70
CA TYR A 411 7.18 8.43 14.05
C TYR A 411 8.43 8.96 14.76
N TYR A 412 8.34 9.09 16.09
CA TYR A 412 9.50 9.43 16.91
C TYR A 412 10.12 8.18 17.53
N THR A 413 11.33 7.81 17.08
CA THR A 413 12.01 6.56 17.47
C THR A 413 12.83 6.67 18.76
N GLY A 414 12.90 7.85 19.39
CA GLY A 414 13.71 8.10 20.59
C GLY A 414 13.08 7.67 21.93
N TYR A 415 11.95 6.95 21.93
CA TYR A 415 11.25 6.50 23.14
C TYR A 415 11.32 4.97 23.30
N PRO A 416 11.96 4.47 24.37
CA PRO A 416 11.59 3.16 24.90
C PRO A 416 11.37 3.23 26.41
N LYS A 417 10.17 2.84 26.87
CA LYS A 417 9.89 2.08 28.11
C LYS A 417 8.38 2.12 28.37
N THR A 418 7.75 0.95 28.24
CA THR A 418 6.32 0.65 28.48
C THR A 418 5.32 1.40 27.59
N GLY A 419 5.24 0.97 26.33
CA GLY A 419 4.23 1.40 25.34
C GLY A 419 4.70 0.98 23.94
N THR A 420 3.80 0.64 23.03
CA THR A 420 4.19 0.35 21.65
C THR A 420 4.73 1.65 20.99
N PRO A 421 5.90 1.62 20.32
CA PRO A 421 6.51 2.81 19.69
C PRO A 421 5.59 3.57 18.72
N GLU A 422 4.53 2.93 18.23
CA GLU A 422 3.60 3.45 17.23
C GLU A 422 2.59 4.50 17.76
N GLN A 423 2.69 4.95 19.02
CA GLN A 423 1.74 5.93 19.58
C GLN A 423 2.19 7.39 19.47
N TYR A 424 3.49 7.65 19.20
CA TYR A 424 4.05 9.01 19.16
C TYR A 424 4.60 9.36 17.78
N ALA A 425 4.12 10.48 17.24
CA ALA A 425 4.60 11.03 15.98
C ALA A 425 4.67 12.55 16.05
N GLY A 426 5.29 13.16 15.06
CA GLY A 426 5.50 14.60 15.11
C GLY A 426 6.14 15.19 13.88
N LEU A 427 6.49 16.47 13.98
CA LEU A 427 7.32 17.14 12.99
C LEU A 427 8.78 17.09 13.45
N LEU A 428 9.59 16.38 12.68
CA LEU A 428 11.02 16.19 12.90
C LEU A 428 11.79 17.14 11.99
N ASN A 429 12.46 18.15 12.55
CA ASN A 429 13.21 19.13 11.77
C ASN A 429 14.41 18.46 11.09
N GLN A 430 14.54 18.67 9.79
CA GLN A 430 15.57 18.03 8.97
C GLN A 430 16.87 18.86 8.85
N THR A 431 16.83 20.13 9.23
CA THR A 431 18.02 21.00 9.31
C THR A 431 18.63 20.99 10.71
N THR A 432 17.79 20.88 11.74
CA THR A 432 18.20 20.87 13.15
C THR A 432 17.51 19.72 13.87
N PRO A 433 18.06 18.49 13.82
CA PRO A 433 17.39 17.30 14.36
C PRO A 433 17.05 17.37 15.86
N ALA A 434 17.71 18.26 16.62
CA ALA A 434 17.39 18.52 18.02
C ALA A 434 16.10 19.34 18.23
N ALA A 435 15.56 19.98 17.18
CA ALA A 435 14.38 20.83 17.24
C ALA A 435 13.15 20.11 16.66
N TYR A 436 12.43 19.35 17.48
CA TYR A 436 11.27 18.57 17.05
C TYR A 436 10.08 18.77 17.99
N MET A 437 8.88 18.51 17.50
CA MET A 437 7.69 18.40 18.33
C MET A 437 7.02 17.06 18.09
N ILE A 438 6.57 16.43 19.16
CA ILE A 438 5.93 15.11 19.13
C ILE A 438 4.63 15.15 19.93
N GLY A 439 3.71 14.29 19.57
CA GLY A 439 2.44 14.14 20.26
C GLY A 439 1.87 12.74 20.08
N LEU A 440 0.77 12.49 20.78
CA LEU A 440 0.03 11.24 20.71
C LEU A 440 -0.81 11.20 19.45
N LEU A 441 -0.71 10.12 18.70
CA LEU A 441 -1.55 9.87 17.55
C LEU A 441 -3.02 9.72 17.97
N GLY A 442 -3.91 10.39 17.24
CA GLY A 442 -5.35 10.41 17.51
C GLY A 442 -6.19 10.23 16.24
N LYS A 443 -7.41 9.72 16.42
CA LYS A 443 -8.42 9.58 15.37
C LYS A 443 -9.17 10.88 15.12
#